data_AF-A0A961XN22-F1
#
_entry.id   AF-A0A961XN22-F1
#
_cell.length_a   1.000
_cell.length_b   1.000
_cell.length_c   1.000
_cell.angle_alpha   90.00
_cell.angle_beta   90.00
_cell.angle_gamma   90.00
#
_symmetry.space_group_name_H-M   'P 1'
#
loop_
_entity.id
_entity.type
_entity.pdbx_description
1 polymer ?
#
loop_
_entity_poly.entity_id
_entity_poly.type
_entity_poly.pdbx_seq_one_letter_code
_entity_poly.pdbx_strand_id
1 'polypeptide(L)'
;MTTESSGTGEKPVEPEIARIETLINSPQMRDMRRHGSLQPGIRPRNAASLVIVDGAPGSYRILMGKRNQKLKFMPGALVFPGGSVDRSDGSVPAADCMNPVTEERIVAGLRGKPSRRAARALGMAAVRELAEESGLIIGTRAAVEMNHKGWEDFARAGLAPSLGGLSLLARAITPPGPPRRFDTWFFVTHSASIGHQPEGGFDPSGELENLQWISPEDAINGDTREITRVMLVELMNRLKKDPGLDPAFPAPFYFARQKRFQKTFI
;
A
#
# COMPACT_ATOMS: atom_id res chain seq x y z
N MET A 1 28.76 -48.53 -16.35
CA MET A 1 28.14 -47.27 -16.78
C MET A 1 27.42 -46.68 -15.59
N THR A 2 27.98 -45.61 -15.06
CA THR A 2 27.50 -44.79 -13.96
C THR A 2 26.41 -43.83 -14.47
N THR A 3 25.28 -43.73 -13.77
CA THR A 3 24.42 -42.55 -13.82
C THR A 3 23.84 -42.31 -12.43
N GLU A 4 24.43 -41.34 -11.74
CA GLU A 4 23.89 -40.67 -10.56
C GLU A 4 22.67 -39.85 -10.97
N SER A 5 21.56 -40.00 -10.27
CA SER A 5 20.43 -39.07 -10.32
C SER A 5 20.50 -38.19 -9.08
N SER A 6 21.05 -37.00 -9.26
CA SER A 6 21.17 -35.94 -8.26
C SER A 6 19.80 -35.51 -7.74
N GLY A 7 19.56 -35.72 -6.45
CA GLY A 7 18.45 -35.10 -5.73
C GLY A 7 18.64 -33.59 -5.67
N THR A 8 17.70 -32.85 -6.25
CA THR A 8 17.57 -31.41 -6.04
C THR A 8 16.95 -31.20 -4.65
N GLY A 9 17.81 -31.07 -3.65
CA GLY A 9 17.41 -30.61 -2.33
C GLY A 9 16.91 -29.17 -2.41
N GLU A 10 15.59 -28.99 -2.40
CA GLU A 10 14.98 -27.72 -2.01
C GLU A 10 15.42 -27.39 -0.59
N LYS A 11 16.28 -26.39 -0.45
CA LYS A 11 16.58 -25.77 0.86
C LYS A 11 15.46 -24.78 1.21
N PRO A 12 15.05 -24.73 2.50
CA PRO A 12 13.78 -24.13 2.91
C PRO A 12 13.74 -22.59 2.85
N VAL A 13 12.51 -22.08 2.71
CA VAL A 13 12.00 -20.69 2.64
C VAL A 13 12.23 -19.87 3.94
N GLU A 14 13.01 -20.39 4.87
CA GLU A 14 13.24 -19.88 6.23
C GLU A 14 14.10 -18.59 6.35
N PRO A 15 15.08 -18.28 5.47
CA PRO A 15 15.96 -17.12 5.67
C PRO A 15 15.31 -15.75 5.40
N GLU A 16 14.16 -15.67 4.73
CA GLU A 16 13.43 -14.40 4.50
C GLU A 16 12.46 -14.04 5.64
N ILE A 17 11.77 -15.01 6.24
CA ILE A 17 10.91 -14.77 7.42
C ILE A 17 11.77 -14.40 8.63
N ALA A 18 12.88 -15.10 8.86
CA ALA A 18 13.84 -14.74 9.91
C ALA A 18 14.39 -13.31 9.70
N ARG A 19 14.57 -12.86 8.45
CA ARG A 19 14.96 -11.46 8.15
C ARG A 19 13.85 -10.47 8.45
N ILE A 20 12.59 -10.76 8.13
CA ILE A 20 11.43 -9.91 8.51
C ILE A 20 11.30 -9.85 10.04
N GLU A 21 11.39 -10.97 10.74
CA GLU A 21 11.35 -11.01 12.20
C GLU A 21 12.55 -10.31 12.82
N THR A 22 13.74 -10.41 12.23
CA THR A 22 14.94 -9.70 12.66
C THR A 22 14.83 -8.20 12.38
N LEU A 23 14.27 -7.78 11.25
CA LEU A 23 13.96 -6.38 10.91
C LEU A 23 12.90 -5.81 11.87
N ILE A 24 11.83 -6.56 12.13
CA ILE A 24 10.74 -6.20 13.05
C ILE A 24 11.23 -6.14 14.50
N ASN A 25 12.17 -6.99 14.91
CA ASN A 25 12.73 -7.02 16.26
C ASN A 25 14.05 -6.25 16.40
N SER A 26 14.51 -5.57 15.34
CA SER A 26 15.78 -4.85 15.30
C SER A 26 15.84 -3.72 16.34
N PRO A 27 17.04 -3.32 16.79
CA PRO A 27 17.20 -2.19 17.71
C PRO A 27 16.65 -0.86 17.16
N GLN A 28 16.49 -0.72 15.84
CA GLN A 28 15.95 0.49 15.19
C GLN A 28 14.44 0.66 15.46
N MET A 29 13.68 -0.44 15.51
CA MET A 29 12.32 -0.50 16.06
C MET A 29 12.26 -0.19 17.57
N ARG A 30 13.39 -0.27 18.28
CA ARG A 30 13.52 0.21 19.67
C ARG A 30 13.86 1.70 19.75
N ASP A 31 14.32 2.36 18.68
CA ASP A 31 14.68 3.78 18.72
C ASP A 31 13.51 4.72 18.44
N MET A 32 12.40 4.21 17.90
CA MET A 32 11.08 4.84 18.05
C MET A 32 10.66 5.03 19.53
N ARG A 33 11.41 4.48 20.49
CA ARG A 33 11.16 4.60 21.94
C ARG A 33 11.79 5.83 22.60
N ARG A 34 12.63 6.63 21.91
CA ARG A 34 13.46 7.63 22.61
C ARG A 34 13.08 9.10 22.44
N HIS A 35 12.25 9.48 21.47
CA HIS A 35 11.89 10.89 21.26
C HIS A 35 10.39 11.07 21.15
N GLY A 36 9.72 11.12 22.30
CA GLY A 36 8.33 11.48 22.43
C GLY A 36 7.76 10.98 23.75
N SER A 37 7.37 11.90 24.62
CA SER A 37 6.48 11.59 25.76
C SER A 37 5.32 10.74 25.23
N LEU A 38 5.15 9.52 25.75
CA LEU A 38 4.02 8.65 25.42
C LEU A 38 2.72 9.39 25.75
N GLN A 39 2.13 10.08 24.78
CA GLN A 39 0.81 10.69 24.97
C GLN A 39 -0.24 9.56 24.91
N PRO A 40 -0.97 9.29 26.00
CA PRO A 40 -2.08 8.36 25.94
C PRO A 40 -3.16 8.90 24.98
N GLY A 41 -3.65 8.08 24.05
CA GLY A 41 -4.98 8.30 23.45
C GLY A 41 -5.07 8.87 22.04
N ILE A 42 -3.99 9.13 21.30
CA ILE A 42 -4.13 9.52 19.88
C ILE A 42 -4.62 8.31 19.07
N ARG A 43 -5.90 8.37 18.66
CA ARG A 43 -6.52 7.38 17.77
C ARG A 43 -5.86 7.47 16.38
N PRO A 44 -5.36 6.35 15.83
CA PRO A 44 -4.87 6.35 14.46
C PRO A 44 -5.96 6.78 13.48
N ARG A 45 -5.59 7.60 12.49
CA ARG A 45 -6.47 7.96 11.38
C ARG A 45 -6.42 6.87 10.31
N ASN A 46 -7.54 6.55 9.70
CA ASN A 46 -7.55 5.64 8.56
C ASN A 46 -6.77 6.28 7.40
N ALA A 47 -5.93 5.47 6.78
CA ALA A 47 -5.15 5.83 5.61
C ALA A 47 -5.17 4.67 4.62
N ALA A 48 -4.91 4.97 3.36
CA ALA A 48 -4.77 3.98 2.31
C ALA A 48 -3.54 4.28 1.47
N SER A 49 -2.89 3.23 0.98
CA SER A 49 -1.73 3.34 0.10
C SER A 49 -1.84 2.31 -1.01
N LEU A 50 -1.40 2.67 -2.21
CA LEU A 50 -1.55 1.84 -3.40
C LEU A 50 -0.18 1.45 -3.96
N VAL A 51 0.07 0.14 -4.02
CA VAL A 51 1.22 -0.45 -4.68
C VAL A 51 0.81 -0.86 -6.10
N ILE A 52 1.40 -0.23 -7.11
CA ILE A 52 1.19 -0.64 -8.51
C ILE A 52 2.36 -1.51 -8.94
N VAL A 53 2.06 -2.69 -9.49
CA VAL A 53 3.04 -3.65 -9.99
C VAL A 53 3.01 -3.66 -11.52
N ASP A 54 4.15 -3.36 -12.13
CA ASP A 54 4.40 -3.43 -13.57
C ASP A 54 5.34 -4.60 -13.89
N GLY A 55 5.17 -5.18 -15.09
CA GLY A 55 6.02 -6.27 -15.57
C GLY A 55 5.52 -7.67 -15.19
N ALA A 56 6.43 -8.65 -15.31
CA ALA A 56 6.15 -10.08 -15.21
C ALA A 56 7.07 -10.75 -14.17
N PRO A 57 6.80 -12.01 -13.75
CA PRO A 57 7.67 -12.74 -12.83
C PRO A 57 9.16 -12.64 -13.21
N GLY A 58 9.99 -12.19 -12.26
CA GLY A 58 11.42 -11.98 -12.45
C GLY A 58 11.83 -10.60 -13.02
N SER A 59 10.87 -9.73 -13.34
CA SER A 59 11.14 -8.40 -13.92
C SER A 59 10.21 -7.30 -13.36
N TYR A 60 9.63 -7.54 -12.18
CA TYR A 60 8.65 -6.64 -11.59
C TYR A 60 9.27 -5.27 -11.27
N ARG A 61 8.49 -4.23 -11.54
CA ARG A 61 8.74 -2.86 -11.09
C ARG A 61 7.53 -2.36 -10.33
N ILE A 62 7.76 -1.43 -9.41
CA ILE A 62 6.73 -0.83 -8.58
C ILE A 62 6.83 0.68 -8.62
N LEU A 63 5.68 1.33 -8.53
CA LEU A 63 5.62 2.79 -8.44
C LEU A 63 5.98 3.25 -7.04
N MET A 64 7.00 4.10 -6.94
CA MET A 64 7.35 4.79 -5.71
C MET A 64 7.77 6.24 -5.97
N GLY A 65 7.56 7.11 -4.98
CA GLY A 65 8.01 8.50 -5.00
C GLY A 65 8.84 8.84 -3.77
N LYS A 66 9.70 9.85 -3.89
CA LYS A 66 10.40 10.43 -2.74
C LYS A 66 9.53 11.53 -2.14
N ARG A 67 9.25 11.45 -0.84
CA ARG A 67 8.50 12.51 -0.16
C ARG A 67 9.27 13.82 -0.19
N ASN A 68 8.58 14.91 -0.48
CA ASN A 68 9.16 16.24 -0.44
C ASN A 68 9.83 16.49 0.93
N GLN A 69 11.05 17.01 0.90
CA GLN A 69 11.85 17.30 2.10
C GLN A 69 11.16 18.26 3.07
N LYS A 70 10.23 19.08 2.58
CA LYS A 70 9.48 20.07 3.39
C LYS A 70 8.32 19.44 4.18
N LEU A 71 7.96 18.18 3.94
CA LEU A 71 6.85 17.52 4.63
C LEU A 71 7.24 17.12 6.06
N LYS A 72 6.36 17.44 7.02
CA LYS A 72 6.58 17.16 8.46
C LYS A 72 6.61 15.67 8.83
N PHE A 73 6.24 14.78 7.90
CA PHE A 73 6.20 13.34 8.10
C PHE A 73 7.00 12.65 6.98
N MET A 74 8.04 11.91 7.37
CA MET A 74 8.92 11.12 6.50
C MET A 74 9.57 11.89 5.31
N PRO A 75 10.24 13.03 5.51
CA PRO A 75 10.90 13.75 4.43
C PRO A 75 12.01 12.90 3.78
N GLY A 76 12.16 12.98 2.46
CA GLY A 76 13.21 12.32 1.66
C GLY A 76 13.04 10.81 1.43
N ALA A 77 12.16 10.16 2.20
CA ALA A 77 11.96 8.72 2.14
C ALA A 77 11.22 8.30 0.86
N LEU A 78 11.63 7.17 0.31
CA LEU A 78 10.94 6.47 -0.75
C LEU A 78 9.68 5.79 -0.19
N VAL A 79 8.52 6.11 -0.76
CA VAL A 79 7.20 5.63 -0.32
C VAL A 79 6.32 5.26 -1.50
N PHE A 80 5.32 4.43 -1.24
CA PHE A 80 4.19 4.24 -2.15
C PHE A 80 3.27 5.46 -2.09
N PRO A 81 2.56 5.77 -3.18
CA PRO A 81 1.47 6.74 -3.14
C PRO A 81 0.43 6.38 -2.08
N GLY A 82 -0.12 7.38 -1.41
CA GLY A 82 -1.14 7.18 -0.40
C GLY A 82 -1.24 8.27 0.66
N GLY A 83 -2.41 8.32 1.28
CA GLY A 83 -2.74 9.36 2.25
C GLY A 83 -3.92 9.01 3.13
N SER A 84 -4.49 10.04 3.75
CA SER A 84 -5.58 9.86 4.72
C SER A 84 -6.90 9.63 4.00
N VAL A 85 -7.77 8.82 4.61
CA VAL A 85 -9.15 8.70 4.12
C VAL A 85 -9.90 9.98 4.44
N ASP A 86 -10.52 10.56 3.41
CA ASP A 86 -11.38 11.72 3.51
C ASP A 86 -12.85 11.32 3.67
N ARG A 87 -13.64 12.21 4.28
CA ARG A 87 -15.05 11.95 4.58
C ARG A 87 -15.89 11.72 3.32
N SER A 88 -15.52 12.38 2.21
CA SER A 88 -16.18 12.30 0.91
C SER A 88 -15.90 10.98 0.18
N ASP A 89 -14.76 10.32 0.43
CA ASP A 89 -14.29 9.14 -0.32
C ASP A 89 -15.35 8.03 -0.38
N GLY A 90 -16.11 7.81 0.70
CA GLY A 90 -17.15 6.78 0.73
C GLY A 90 -18.43 7.11 -0.06
N SER A 91 -18.62 8.34 -0.55
CA SER A 91 -19.84 8.80 -1.26
C SER A 91 -19.64 9.12 -2.73
N VAL A 92 -18.42 9.35 -3.17
CA VAL A 92 -18.13 9.70 -4.56
C VAL A 92 -18.53 8.51 -5.45
N PRO A 93 -19.12 8.72 -6.66
CA PRO A 93 -19.39 7.64 -7.60
C PRO A 93 -18.12 6.89 -8.03
N ALA A 94 -18.26 5.62 -8.39
CA ALA A 94 -17.20 4.83 -9.02
C ALA A 94 -17.78 4.11 -10.24
N ALA A 95 -16.90 3.73 -11.16
CA ALA A 95 -17.25 2.94 -12.33
C ALA A 95 -17.72 1.53 -11.96
N ASP A 96 -17.15 0.97 -10.89
CA ASP A 96 -17.44 -0.37 -10.41
C ASP A 96 -17.34 -0.46 -8.88
N CYS A 97 -17.68 -1.64 -8.36
CA CYS A 97 -17.52 -1.98 -6.96
C CYS A 97 -16.18 -2.67 -6.70
N MET A 98 -15.67 -2.52 -5.49
CA MET A 98 -14.55 -3.33 -5.00
C MET A 98 -14.91 -4.81 -5.04
N ASN A 99 -13.92 -5.67 -5.31
CA ASN A 99 -14.11 -7.11 -5.25
C ASN A 99 -14.75 -7.53 -3.89
N PRO A 100 -15.81 -8.37 -3.88
CA PRO A 100 -16.52 -8.72 -2.65
C PRO A 100 -15.63 -9.35 -1.57
N VAL A 101 -14.65 -10.18 -1.94
CA VAL A 101 -13.71 -10.81 -0.99
C VAL A 101 -12.83 -9.76 -0.31
N THR A 102 -12.31 -8.82 -1.10
CA THR A 102 -11.52 -7.69 -0.59
C THR A 102 -12.37 -6.82 0.33
N GLU A 103 -13.60 -6.48 -0.07
CA GLU A 103 -14.51 -5.66 0.74
C GLU A 103 -14.84 -6.34 2.08
N GLU A 104 -15.18 -7.63 2.07
CA GLU A 104 -15.52 -8.40 3.26
C GLU A 104 -14.36 -8.47 4.26
N ARG A 105 -13.12 -8.66 3.78
CA ARG A 105 -11.91 -8.62 4.61
C ARG A 105 -11.71 -7.26 5.25
N ILE A 106 -11.87 -6.18 4.49
CA ILE A 106 -11.74 -4.83 5.04
C ILE A 106 -12.81 -4.60 6.10
N VAL A 107 -14.06 -4.96 5.83
CA VAL A 107 -15.16 -4.87 6.80
C VAL A 107 -14.82 -5.66 8.07
N ALA A 108 -14.34 -6.90 7.95
CA ALA A 108 -13.96 -7.72 9.11
C ALA A 108 -12.79 -7.13 9.92
N GLY A 109 -11.82 -6.48 9.25
CA GLY A 109 -10.68 -5.87 9.90
C GLY A 109 -10.92 -4.45 10.46
N LEU A 110 -11.94 -3.73 9.99
CA LEU A 110 -12.17 -2.33 10.39
C LEU A 110 -12.33 -2.17 11.91
N ARG A 111 -11.69 -1.13 12.45
CA ARG A 111 -11.90 -0.71 13.86
C ARG A 111 -13.15 0.16 13.96
N GLY A 112 -13.83 0.10 15.09
CA GLY A 112 -15.01 0.95 15.36
C GLY A 112 -16.29 0.29 14.86
N LYS A 113 -17.05 0.98 14.00
CA LYS A 113 -18.30 0.48 13.40
C LYS A 113 -18.03 0.08 11.93
N PRO A 114 -17.78 -1.21 11.64
CA PRO A 114 -17.54 -1.66 10.28
C PRO A 114 -18.72 -1.36 9.36
N SER A 115 -18.44 -0.98 8.13
CA SER A 115 -19.46 -0.82 7.09
C SER A 115 -18.84 -0.92 5.71
N ARG A 116 -19.62 -1.38 4.73
CA ARG A 116 -19.22 -1.41 3.31
C ARG A 116 -18.80 -0.02 2.81
N ARG A 117 -19.51 1.04 3.25
CA ARG A 117 -19.13 2.42 2.97
C ARG A 117 -17.74 2.79 3.47
N ALA A 118 -17.35 2.34 4.67
CA ALA A 118 -16.02 2.59 5.21
C ALA A 118 -14.94 1.77 4.50
N ALA A 119 -15.25 0.54 4.10
CA ALA A 119 -14.34 -0.28 3.28
C ALA A 119 -14.13 0.34 1.89
N ARG A 120 -15.21 0.77 1.25
CA ARG A 120 -15.20 1.53 0.00
C ARG A 120 -14.34 2.79 0.12
N ALA A 121 -14.49 3.55 1.19
CA ALA A 121 -13.72 4.78 1.40
C ALA A 121 -12.20 4.55 1.42
N LEU A 122 -11.74 3.38 1.90
CA LEU A 122 -10.31 3.04 1.87
C LEU A 122 -9.80 2.80 0.44
N GLY A 123 -10.55 2.06 -0.38
CA GLY A 123 -10.19 1.88 -1.80
C GLY A 123 -10.23 3.20 -2.58
N MET A 124 -11.24 4.02 -2.33
CA MET A 124 -11.39 5.35 -2.94
C MET A 124 -10.23 6.28 -2.54
N ALA A 125 -9.84 6.30 -1.27
CA ALA A 125 -8.67 7.06 -0.83
C ALA A 125 -7.39 6.60 -1.55
N ALA A 126 -7.18 5.28 -1.72
CA ALA A 126 -6.00 4.75 -2.39
C ALA A 126 -5.87 5.24 -3.84
N VAL A 127 -6.96 5.25 -4.60
CA VAL A 127 -6.97 5.69 -6.01
C VAL A 127 -6.97 7.22 -6.15
N ARG A 128 -7.59 7.95 -5.21
CA ARG A 128 -7.55 9.41 -5.17
C ARG A 128 -6.13 9.91 -4.91
N GLU A 129 -5.49 9.40 -3.86
CA GLU A 129 -4.13 9.80 -3.48
C GLU A 129 -3.11 9.43 -4.57
N LEU A 130 -3.29 8.29 -5.25
CA LEU A 130 -2.48 7.98 -6.43
C LEU A 130 -2.60 9.08 -7.50
N ALA A 131 -3.82 9.49 -7.84
CA ALA A 131 -4.05 10.51 -8.86
C ALA A 131 -3.43 11.85 -8.43
N GLU A 132 -3.71 12.30 -7.20
CA GLU A 132 -3.18 13.56 -6.68
C GLU A 132 -1.65 13.56 -6.62
N GLU A 133 -1.01 12.47 -6.20
CA GLU A 133 0.42 12.42 -6.00
C GLU A 133 1.22 12.08 -7.26
N SER A 134 0.61 11.47 -8.29
CA SER A 134 1.32 10.98 -9.49
C SER A 134 0.72 11.34 -10.84
N GLY A 135 -0.53 11.78 -10.89
CA GLY A 135 -1.30 11.95 -12.11
C GLY A 135 -1.80 10.64 -12.73
N LEU A 136 -1.41 9.48 -12.22
CA LEU A 136 -1.93 8.19 -12.68
C LEU A 136 -3.33 7.94 -12.16
N ILE A 137 -4.21 7.45 -13.04
CA ILE A 137 -5.62 7.22 -12.70
C ILE A 137 -5.94 5.74 -12.83
N ILE A 138 -6.37 5.12 -11.71
CA ILE A 138 -7.08 3.84 -11.73
C ILE A 138 -8.56 4.13 -11.94
N GLY A 139 -9.02 4.02 -13.18
CA GLY A 139 -10.38 4.38 -13.55
C GLY A 139 -10.76 3.94 -14.94
N THR A 140 -12.06 3.87 -15.20
CA THR A 140 -12.61 3.51 -16.51
C THR A 140 -13.70 4.48 -16.91
N ARG A 141 -14.05 4.51 -18.19
CA ARG A 141 -15.20 5.30 -18.64
C ARG A 141 -16.47 4.72 -18.03
N ALA A 142 -17.27 5.58 -17.42
CA ALA A 142 -18.56 5.22 -16.86
C ALA A 142 -19.57 6.33 -17.09
N ALA A 143 -20.86 5.98 -17.09
CA ALA A 143 -21.96 6.94 -17.19
C ALA A 143 -22.23 7.65 -15.85
N VAL A 144 -21.16 8.12 -15.20
CA VAL A 144 -21.23 8.90 -13.96
C VAL A 144 -20.44 10.19 -14.14
N GLU A 145 -21.04 11.31 -13.72
CA GLU A 145 -20.37 12.59 -13.78
C GLU A 145 -19.41 12.76 -12.59
N MET A 146 -18.16 13.05 -12.91
CA MET A 146 -17.14 13.36 -11.91
C MET A 146 -17.07 14.87 -11.72
N ASN A 147 -17.78 15.41 -10.74
CA ASN A 147 -17.78 16.83 -10.36
C ASN A 147 -17.51 17.06 -8.87
N HIS A 148 -16.87 16.08 -8.23
CA HIS A 148 -16.62 16.06 -6.80
C HIS A 148 -15.28 16.73 -6.48
N LYS A 149 -15.24 17.55 -5.43
CA LYS A 149 -13.99 18.17 -4.95
C LYS A 149 -12.97 17.11 -4.56
N GLY A 150 -11.72 17.25 -5.02
CA GLY A 150 -10.65 16.27 -4.83
C GLY A 150 -10.66 15.14 -5.86
N TRP A 151 -11.48 15.24 -6.90
CA TRP A 151 -11.59 14.26 -8.00
C TRP A 151 -11.50 14.95 -9.36
N GLU A 152 -10.93 16.15 -9.42
CA GLU A 152 -10.80 16.96 -10.61
C GLU A 152 -9.94 16.25 -11.69
N ASP A 153 -8.98 15.42 -11.28
CA ASP A 153 -8.12 14.68 -12.22
C ASP A 153 -8.93 13.63 -13.00
N PHE A 154 -9.81 12.91 -12.30
CA PHE A 154 -10.75 11.97 -12.90
C PHE A 154 -11.74 12.68 -13.84
N ALA A 155 -12.25 13.84 -13.41
CA ALA A 155 -13.12 14.68 -14.23
C ALA A 155 -12.44 15.12 -15.54
N ARG A 156 -11.20 15.62 -15.46
CA ARG A 156 -10.42 16.05 -16.64
C ARG A 156 -10.10 14.88 -17.57
N ALA A 157 -9.84 13.69 -17.03
CA ALA A 157 -9.59 12.50 -17.83
C ALA A 157 -10.87 11.86 -18.43
N GLY A 158 -12.06 12.30 -18.01
CA GLY A 158 -13.33 11.67 -18.41
C GLY A 158 -13.46 10.22 -17.92
N LEU A 159 -12.88 9.92 -16.75
CA LEU A 159 -12.88 8.59 -16.14
C LEU A 159 -13.54 8.65 -14.77
N ALA A 160 -14.14 7.54 -14.35
CA ALA A 160 -14.59 7.34 -12.98
C ALA A 160 -13.68 6.33 -12.27
N PRO A 161 -13.54 6.42 -10.93
CA PRO A 161 -12.67 5.53 -10.16
C PRO A 161 -13.08 4.06 -10.30
N SER A 162 -12.11 3.16 -10.48
CA SER A 162 -12.33 1.71 -10.53
C SER A 162 -11.66 1.06 -9.32
N LEU A 163 -12.42 0.25 -8.58
CA LEU A 163 -11.97 -0.47 -7.39
C LEU A 163 -11.91 -1.98 -7.59
N GLY A 164 -12.52 -2.50 -8.67
CA GLY A 164 -12.63 -3.95 -8.91
C GLY A 164 -11.28 -4.67 -8.99
N GLY A 165 -10.24 -3.98 -9.49
CA GLY A 165 -8.87 -4.50 -9.60
C GLY A 165 -7.99 -4.34 -8.37
N LEU A 166 -8.55 -3.90 -7.23
CA LEU A 166 -7.79 -3.72 -5.98
C LEU A 166 -7.85 -4.96 -5.08
N SER A 167 -6.67 -5.43 -4.68
CA SER A 167 -6.48 -6.48 -3.67
C SER A 167 -5.77 -5.91 -2.44
N LEU A 168 -6.01 -6.47 -1.25
CA LEU A 168 -5.22 -6.09 -0.07
C LEU A 168 -3.83 -6.72 -0.14
N LEU A 169 -2.79 -5.90 0.00
CA LEU A 169 -1.44 -6.35 0.28
C LEU A 169 -1.25 -6.62 1.77
N ALA A 170 -1.62 -5.65 2.61
CA ALA A 170 -1.40 -5.72 4.05
C ALA A 170 -2.15 -4.59 4.77
N ARG A 171 -2.12 -4.61 6.09
CA ARG A 171 -2.52 -3.49 6.95
C ARG A 171 -1.47 -3.22 8.02
N ALA A 172 -1.23 -1.96 8.34
CA ALA A 172 -0.33 -1.61 9.44
C ALA A 172 -0.84 -0.42 10.26
N ILE A 173 -0.76 -0.54 11.59
CA ILE A 173 -1.05 0.56 12.52
C ILE A 173 0.26 1.12 13.08
N THR A 174 0.46 2.43 12.96
CA THR A 174 1.59 3.14 13.59
C THR A 174 1.57 2.88 15.10
N PRO A 175 2.70 2.46 15.72
CA PRO A 175 2.79 2.28 17.16
C PRO A 175 2.42 3.53 17.97
N PRO A 176 2.11 3.39 19.27
CA PRO A 176 1.98 4.54 20.18
C PRO A 176 3.31 5.31 20.31
N GLY A 177 3.23 6.63 20.51
CA GLY A 177 4.41 7.50 20.69
C GLY A 177 4.48 8.66 19.69
N PRO A 178 4.45 8.39 18.36
CA PRO A 178 4.45 9.44 17.35
C PRO A 178 3.25 10.39 17.48
N PRO A 179 3.42 11.70 17.20
CA PRO A 179 2.34 12.70 17.30
C PRO A 179 1.26 12.52 16.21
N ARG A 180 1.59 11.79 15.12
CA ARG A 180 0.67 11.38 14.07
C ARG A 180 0.69 9.88 13.94
N ARG A 181 -0.49 9.26 13.94
CA ARG A 181 -0.65 7.81 13.84
C ARG A 181 -1.65 7.48 12.75
N PHE A 182 -1.34 6.46 11.97
CA PHE A 182 -2.18 5.98 10.89
C PHE A 182 -2.53 4.51 11.09
N ASP A 183 -3.71 4.14 10.64
CA ASP A 183 -4.19 2.79 10.41
C ASP A 183 -4.26 2.63 8.88
N THR A 184 -3.13 2.21 8.31
CA THR A 184 -2.91 2.22 6.86
C THR A 184 -3.26 0.87 6.27
N TRP A 185 -4.12 0.90 5.25
CA TRP A 185 -4.48 -0.24 4.42
C TRP A 185 -3.70 -0.15 3.11
N PHE A 186 -2.85 -1.14 2.85
CA PHE A 186 -2.06 -1.21 1.64
C PHE A 186 -2.81 -2.06 0.62
N PHE A 187 -3.17 -1.43 -0.49
CA PHE A 187 -3.72 -2.09 -1.67
C PHE A 187 -2.63 -2.40 -2.67
N VAL A 188 -2.86 -3.40 -3.51
CA VAL A 188 -2.00 -3.73 -4.65
C VAL A 188 -2.85 -3.98 -5.89
N THR A 189 -2.34 -3.54 -7.03
CA THR A 189 -2.93 -3.79 -8.36
C THR A 189 -1.84 -3.85 -9.43
N HIS A 190 -2.18 -4.38 -10.61
CA HIS A 190 -1.29 -4.35 -11.77
C HIS A 190 -1.35 -2.99 -12.49
N SER A 191 -0.26 -2.63 -13.18
CA SER A 191 -0.21 -1.45 -14.06
C SER A 191 -1.26 -1.46 -15.16
N ALA A 192 -1.74 -2.64 -15.57
CA ALA A 192 -2.85 -2.81 -16.50
C ALA A 192 -4.18 -2.18 -16.01
N SER A 193 -4.32 -1.90 -14.72
CA SER A 193 -5.47 -1.19 -14.15
C SER A 193 -5.41 0.33 -14.34
N ILE A 194 -4.30 0.88 -14.84
CA ILE A 194 -4.15 2.30 -15.12
C ILE A 194 -5.00 2.65 -16.35
N GLY A 195 -6.04 3.46 -16.13
CA GLY A 195 -6.92 3.96 -17.19
C GLY A 195 -6.43 5.24 -17.85
N HIS A 196 -5.60 6.01 -17.15
CA HIS A 196 -4.95 7.19 -17.71
C HIS A 196 -3.58 7.42 -17.07
N GLN A 197 -2.64 7.85 -17.92
CA GLN A 197 -1.29 8.25 -17.57
C GLN A 197 -0.98 9.59 -18.27
N PRO A 198 -0.39 10.59 -17.57
CA PRO A 198 -0.01 11.85 -18.17
C PRO A 198 1.06 11.70 -19.27
N GLU A 199 1.09 12.65 -20.20
CA GLU A 199 2.21 12.79 -21.14
C GLU A 199 3.52 13.03 -20.35
N GLY A 200 4.57 12.26 -20.63
CA GLY A 200 5.81 12.30 -19.86
C GLY A 200 5.85 11.37 -18.64
N GLY A 201 4.74 10.69 -18.31
CA GLY A 201 4.68 9.58 -17.36
C GLY A 201 4.03 9.91 -16.02
N PHE A 202 4.34 11.08 -15.44
CA PHE A 202 3.81 11.50 -14.14
C PHE A 202 3.55 13.02 -14.12
N ASP A 203 2.58 13.45 -13.33
CA ASP A 203 2.25 14.86 -13.07
C ASP A 203 1.97 15.06 -11.57
N PRO A 204 3.00 15.09 -10.70
CA PRO A 204 2.81 15.13 -9.26
C PRO A 204 2.37 16.51 -8.75
N SER A 205 1.41 16.55 -7.82
CA SER A 205 0.97 17.78 -7.13
C SER A 205 2.01 18.44 -6.21
N GLY A 206 3.17 17.80 -6.01
CA GLY A 206 4.31 18.33 -5.24
C GLY A 206 4.53 17.69 -3.86
N GLU A 207 3.64 16.81 -3.39
CA GLU A 207 3.86 16.04 -2.16
C GLU A 207 4.89 14.91 -2.34
N LEU A 208 4.80 14.20 -3.48
CA LEU A 208 5.82 13.27 -3.94
C LEU A 208 6.61 13.91 -5.08
N GLU A 209 7.92 13.77 -5.01
CA GLU A 209 8.88 14.15 -6.03
C GLU A 209 9.60 12.88 -6.52
N ASN A 210 10.24 12.94 -7.69
CA ASN A 210 11.06 11.84 -8.23
C ASN A 210 10.31 10.49 -8.26
N LEU A 211 9.07 10.51 -8.74
CA LEU A 211 8.30 9.30 -9.03
C LEU A 211 9.05 8.44 -10.04
N GLN A 212 9.09 7.14 -9.76
CA GLN A 212 9.83 6.19 -10.57
C GLN A 212 9.24 4.79 -10.48
N TRP A 213 9.42 4.04 -11.56
CA TRP A 213 9.31 2.60 -11.58
C TRP A 213 10.63 1.99 -11.14
N ILE A 214 10.65 1.31 -10.00
CA ILE A 214 11.85 0.73 -9.38
C ILE A 214 11.60 -0.76 -9.10
N SER A 215 12.63 -1.60 -9.14
CA SER A 215 12.46 -3.00 -8.70
C SER A 215 12.20 -3.05 -7.19
N PRO A 216 11.39 -4.00 -6.68
CA PRO A 216 11.25 -4.20 -5.23
C PRO A 216 12.58 -4.41 -4.51
N GLU A 217 13.53 -5.07 -5.16
CA GLU A 217 14.88 -5.36 -4.68
C GLU A 217 15.75 -4.11 -4.57
N ASP A 218 15.66 -3.17 -5.51
CA ASP A 218 16.37 -1.89 -5.41
C ASP A 218 15.68 -0.96 -4.39
N ALA A 219 14.35 -0.96 -4.36
CA ALA A 219 13.58 -0.16 -3.42
C ALA A 219 13.89 -0.51 -1.96
N ILE A 220 14.03 -1.80 -1.64
CA ILE A 220 14.38 -2.22 -0.29
C ILE A 220 15.82 -1.81 0.07
N ASN A 221 16.72 -1.62 -0.90
CA ASN A 221 18.07 -1.12 -0.65
C ASN A 221 18.16 0.42 -0.61
N GLY A 222 17.12 1.13 -1.08
CA GLY A 222 17.04 2.58 -1.04
C GLY A 222 16.70 3.19 0.34
N ASP A 223 16.49 4.51 0.36
CA ASP A 223 16.05 5.26 1.55
C ASP A 223 14.57 5.00 1.87
N THR A 224 14.26 3.79 2.30
CA THR A 224 12.93 3.36 2.72
C THR A 224 12.84 3.23 4.24
N ARG A 225 11.70 3.65 4.79
CA ARG A 225 11.37 3.45 6.21
C ARG A 225 11.06 1.99 6.50
N GLU A 226 11.16 1.61 7.77
CA GLU A 226 10.99 0.22 8.22
C GLU A 226 9.66 -0.39 7.77
N ILE A 227 8.54 0.33 7.93
CA ILE A 227 7.24 -0.20 7.50
C ILE A 227 7.17 -0.41 5.98
N THR A 228 7.74 0.52 5.20
CA THR A 228 7.86 0.38 3.74
C THR A 228 8.68 -0.86 3.38
N ARG A 229 9.79 -1.11 4.09
CA ARG A 229 10.60 -2.33 3.92
C ARG A 229 9.79 -3.59 4.21
N VAL A 230 9.00 -3.61 5.28
CA VAL A 230 8.10 -4.76 5.57
C VAL A 230 7.11 -4.97 4.43
N MET A 231 6.47 -3.90 3.92
CA MET A 231 5.53 -4.00 2.81
C MET A 231 6.21 -4.48 1.51
N LEU A 232 7.44 -4.05 1.24
CA LEU A 232 8.23 -4.53 0.11
C LEU A 232 8.50 -6.03 0.21
N VAL A 233 8.84 -6.54 1.40
CA VAL A 233 9.05 -7.98 1.59
C VAL A 233 7.74 -8.76 1.45
N GLU A 234 6.63 -8.28 2.02
CA GLU A 234 5.32 -8.91 1.80
C GLU A 234 4.94 -8.94 0.33
N LEU A 235 5.21 -7.86 -0.40
CA LEU A 235 4.96 -7.78 -1.84
C LEU A 235 5.79 -8.81 -2.60
N MET A 236 7.11 -8.87 -2.38
CA MET A 236 7.99 -9.84 -3.05
C MET A 236 7.56 -11.28 -2.76
N ASN A 237 7.21 -11.58 -1.50
CA ASN A 237 6.72 -12.91 -1.10
C ASN A 237 5.40 -13.25 -1.76
N ARG A 238 4.49 -12.28 -1.87
CA ARG A 238 3.22 -12.45 -2.57
C ARG A 238 3.45 -12.69 -4.05
N LEU A 239 4.23 -11.86 -4.74
CA LEU A 239 4.47 -11.97 -6.18
C LEU A 239 5.13 -13.31 -6.58
N LYS A 240 5.90 -13.94 -5.69
CA LYS A 240 6.43 -15.31 -5.88
C LYS A 240 5.33 -16.39 -5.85
N LYS A 241 4.25 -16.20 -5.08
CA LYS A 241 3.21 -17.22 -4.81
C LYS A 241 1.88 -16.96 -5.52
N ASP A 242 1.58 -15.69 -5.74
CA ASP A 242 0.33 -15.14 -6.28
C ASP A 242 0.69 -13.96 -7.21
N PRO A 243 1.26 -14.25 -8.39
CA PRO A 243 1.61 -13.21 -9.36
C PRO A 243 0.37 -12.54 -9.98
N GLY A 244 -0.81 -13.15 -9.87
CA GLY A 244 -2.08 -12.62 -10.37
C GLY A 244 -2.82 -11.70 -9.38
N LEU A 245 -2.25 -11.49 -8.18
CA LEU A 245 -2.81 -10.64 -7.13
C LEU A 245 -4.24 -11.00 -6.73
N ASP A 246 -4.52 -12.30 -6.54
CA ASP A 246 -5.84 -12.81 -6.17
C ASP A 246 -6.39 -12.09 -4.91
N PRO A 247 -7.61 -11.50 -4.98
CA PRO A 247 -8.30 -10.93 -3.83
C PRO A 247 -8.39 -11.84 -2.60
N ALA A 248 -8.32 -13.15 -2.77
CA ALA A 248 -8.34 -14.17 -1.72
C ALA A 248 -6.96 -14.47 -1.11
N PHE A 249 -5.86 -13.89 -1.59
CA PHE A 249 -4.54 -14.09 -0.98
C PHE A 249 -4.48 -13.49 0.45
N PRO A 250 -3.94 -14.18 1.47
CA PRO A 250 -3.96 -13.69 2.85
C PRO A 250 -3.28 -12.33 3.02
N ALA A 251 -3.96 -11.39 3.69
CA ALA A 251 -3.43 -10.05 3.95
C ALA A 251 -2.88 -9.95 5.39
N PRO A 252 -1.55 -9.83 5.60
CA PRO A 252 -0.99 -9.67 6.93
C PRO A 252 -1.37 -8.33 7.57
N PHE A 253 -1.56 -8.37 8.89
CA PHE A 253 -1.87 -7.21 9.72
C PHE A 253 -0.81 -6.99 10.80
N TYR A 254 -0.20 -5.82 10.75
CA TYR A 254 0.86 -5.38 11.64
C TYR A 254 0.38 -4.34 12.65
N PHE A 255 0.63 -4.59 13.94
CA PHE A 255 0.32 -3.64 15.00
C PHE A 255 1.24 -3.81 16.22
N ALA A 256 1.33 -2.79 17.06
CA ALA A 256 2.08 -2.87 18.31
C ALA A 256 1.16 -3.17 19.51
N ARG A 257 1.49 -4.20 20.29
CA ARG A 257 0.86 -4.55 21.57
C ARG A 257 1.94 -4.78 22.63
N GLN A 258 1.77 -4.20 23.82
CA GLN A 258 2.75 -4.32 24.93
C GLN A 258 4.21 -4.01 24.50
N LYS A 259 4.41 -2.98 23.66
CA LYS A 259 5.72 -2.56 23.12
C LYS A 259 6.40 -3.61 22.22
N ARG A 260 5.67 -4.62 21.73
CA ARG A 260 6.12 -5.58 20.71
C ARG A 260 5.26 -5.45 19.46
N PHE A 261 5.88 -5.56 18.29
CA PHE A 261 5.15 -5.69 17.05
C PHE A 261 4.59 -7.11 16.93
N GLN A 262 3.37 -7.21 16.42
CA GLN A 262 2.65 -8.45 16.17
C GLN A 262 2.22 -8.48 14.71
N LYS A 263 2.24 -9.70 14.14
CA LYS A 263 1.71 -10.01 12.82
C LYS A 263 0.54 -10.98 13.00
N THR A 264 -0.62 -10.61 12.49
CA THR A 264 -1.79 -11.50 12.30
C THR A 264 -2.22 -11.43 10.83
N PHE A 265 -3.42 -11.92 10.50
CA PHE A 265 -4.00 -11.82 9.16
C PHE A 265 -5.42 -11.27 9.24
N ILE A 266 -5.89 -10.70 8.14
CA ILE A 266 -7.26 -10.22 7.91
C ILE A 266 -7.89 -11.11 6.84
#